data_AF-W1WVN1-F1
#
_entry.id   AF-W1WVN1-F1
#
_cell.length_a   1.000
_cell.length_b   1.000
_cell.length_c   1.000
_cell.angle_alpha   90.00
_cell.angle_beta   90.00
_cell.angle_gamma   90.00
#
_symmetry.space_group_name_H-M   'P 1'
#
loop_
_entity.id
_entity.type
_entity.pdbx_description
1 polymer ?
#
loop_
_entity_poly.entity_id
_entity_poly.type
_entity_poly.pdbx_seq_one_letter_code
_entity_poly.pdbx_strand_id
1 'polypeptide(L)'
;MGYLETQWQRGRKIYGKRSWRETRRTFLHTMRSIRNKREIEALENYFASYTPDPTLLDRQVGLFELMTRYFLFKSSTPQERLEAIINHFDYLKDVFTDEAIREMYSVDPDNIYDDVSRMNRGFIVWESEDLDMVARLYYGPGQRKEGFLTLLLTLGKQGVYHANFRLGKGFNGEPAMWIGTIQGYKDGLDNAKTVTKKMFGYRPKNFIMFLLRHIAVLCKVESIYA
;
A
#
# COMPACT_ATOMS: atom_id res chain seq x y z
N MET A 1 -21.77 -18.48 -11.30
CA MET A 1 -22.27 -17.14 -10.91
C MET A 1 -22.15 -16.21 -12.08
N GLY A 2 -23.13 -15.33 -12.31
CA GLY A 2 -23.03 -14.29 -13.34
C GLY A 2 -22.01 -13.21 -12.96
N TYR A 3 -21.39 -12.53 -13.93
CA TYR A 3 -20.38 -11.49 -13.68
C TYR A 3 -20.87 -10.42 -12.69
N LEU A 4 -22.12 -9.98 -12.83
CA LEU A 4 -22.77 -9.02 -11.92
C LEU A 4 -22.76 -9.47 -10.46
N GLU A 5 -23.12 -10.73 -10.22
CA GLU A 5 -23.18 -11.33 -8.90
C GLU A 5 -21.77 -11.38 -8.28
N THR A 6 -20.77 -11.78 -9.06
CA THR A 6 -19.37 -11.77 -8.65
C THR A 6 -18.92 -10.37 -8.22
N GLN A 7 -19.17 -9.34 -9.04
CA GLN A 7 -18.78 -7.97 -8.73
C GLN A 7 -19.55 -7.41 -7.53
N TRP A 8 -20.81 -7.82 -7.33
CA TRP A 8 -21.58 -7.47 -6.15
C TRP A 8 -20.98 -8.07 -4.87
N GLN A 9 -20.65 -9.37 -4.88
CA GLN A 9 -20.03 -10.03 -3.73
C GLN A 9 -18.66 -9.43 -3.39
N ARG A 10 -17.86 -9.08 -4.41
CA ARG A 10 -16.59 -8.34 -4.21
C ARG A 10 -16.82 -7.00 -3.55
N GLY A 11 -17.77 -6.21 -4.06
CA GLY A 11 -18.12 -4.94 -3.45
C GLY A 11 -18.60 -5.10 -1.99
N ARG A 12 -19.28 -6.20 -1.65
CA ARG A 12 -19.65 -6.51 -0.25
C ARG A 12 -18.45 -6.87 0.61
N LYS A 13 -17.47 -7.61 0.07
CA LYS A 13 -16.21 -7.93 0.78
C LYS A 13 -15.38 -6.67 1.05
N ILE A 14 -15.36 -5.71 0.12
CA ILE A 14 -14.61 -4.45 0.25
C ILE A 14 -15.28 -3.46 1.22
N TYR A 15 -16.61 -3.31 1.17
CA TYR A 15 -17.29 -2.23 1.92
C TYR A 15 -18.08 -2.70 3.14
N GLY A 16 -18.45 -3.97 3.23
CA GLY A 16 -19.32 -4.48 4.28
C GLY A 16 -20.81 -4.56 3.90
N LYS A 17 -21.62 -4.98 4.87
CA LYS A 17 -23.06 -5.27 4.73
C LYS A 17 -23.95 -4.52 5.75
N ARG A 18 -23.39 -3.65 6.58
CA ARG A 18 -24.02 -3.15 7.80
C ARG A 18 -24.81 -1.87 7.62
N SER A 19 -24.62 -1.12 6.53
CA SER A 19 -25.32 0.16 6.33
C SER A 19 -25.79 0.43 4.90
N TRP A 20 -26.73 1.38 4.78
CA TRP A 20 -27.13 1.94 3.48
C TRP A 20 -25.96 2.57 2.73
N ARG A 21 -25.07 3.27 3.44
CA ARG A 21 -23.87 3.88 2.85
C ARG A 21 -22.95 2.82 2.24
N GLU A 22 -22.77 1.68 2.90
CA GLU A 22 -22.00 0.55 2.37
C GLU A 22 -22.68 -0.08 1.16
N THR A 23 -24.00 -0.31 1.23
CA THR A 23 -24.78 -0.86 0.11
C THR A 23 -24.68 0.04 -1.14
N ARG A 24 -24.78 1.37 -0.96
CA ARG A 24 -24.58 2.33 -2.06
C ARG A 24 -23.17 2.23 -2.65
N ARG A 25 -22.13 2.07 -1.83
CA ARG A 25 -20.74 1.91 -2.31
C ARG A 25 -20.58 0.61 -3.09
N THR A 26 -21.16 -0.50 -2.62
CA THR A 26 -21.19 -1.78 -3.34
C THR A 26 -21.85 -1.62 -4.69
N PHE A 27 -23.05 -1.02 -4.75
CA PHE A 27 -23.75 -0.79 -6.01
C PHE A 27 -22.92 0.04 -7.00
N LEU A 28 -22.34 1.16 -6.56
CA LEU A 28 -21.49 2.01 -7.40
C LEU A 28 -20.24 1.26 -7.88
N HIS A 29 -19.64 0.42 -7.04
CA HIS A 29 -18.53 -0.42 -7.43
C HIS A 29 -18.95 -1.41 -8.51
N THR A 30 -20.04 -2.16 -8.30
CA THR A 30 -20.56 -3.12 -9.29
C THR A 30 -20.81 -2.45 -10.64
N MET A 31 -21.50 -1.30 -10.67
CA MET A 31 -21.76 -0.57 -11.91
C MET A 31 -20.49 -0.14 -12.64
N ARG A 32 -19.50 0.37 -11.89
CA ARG A 32 -18.22 0.77 -12.46
C ARG A 32 -17.37 -0.42 -12.90
N SER A 33 -17.48 -1.56 -12.22
CA SER A 33 -16.81 -2.79 -12.61
C SER A 33 -17.31 -3.30 -13.96
N ILE A 34 -18.63 -3.22 -14.22
CA ILE A 34 -19.19 -3.56 -15.54
C ILE A 34 -18.60 -2.65 -16.63
N ARG A 35 -18.56 -1.34 -16.37
CA ARG A 35 -18.01 -0.37 -17.34
C ARG A 35 -16.52 -0.61 -17.62
N ASN A 36 -15.78 -1.02 -16.59
CA ASN A 36 -14.32 -1.20 -16.64
C ASN A 36 -13.95 -2.69 -16.64
N LYS A 37 -14.80 -3.52 -17.27
CA LYS A 37 -14.68 -4.98 -17.23
C LYS A 37 -13.35 -5.45 -17.78
N ARG A 38 -12.89 -4.86 -18.90
CA ARG A 38 -11.62 -5.19 -19.54
C ARG A 38 -10.44 -5.00 -18.59
N GLU A 39 -10.40 -3.88 -17.87
CA GLU A 39 -9.31 -3.57 -16.94
C GLU A 39 -9.37 -4.46 -15.69
N ILE A 40 -10.57 -4.86 -15.25
CA ILE A 40 -10.73 -5.85 -14.17
C ILE A 40 -10.21 -7.22 -14.59
N GLU A 41 -10.59 -7.71 -15.77
CA GLU A 41 -10.12 -9.00 -16.28
C GLU A 41 -8.60 -8.99 -16.48
N ALA A 42 -8.04 -7.88 -16.96
CA ALA A 42 -6.59 -7.72 -17.08
C ALA A 42 -5.89 -7.75 -15.71
N LEU A 43 -6.46 -7.10 -14.69
CA LEU A 43 -5.95 -7.16 -13.32
C LEU A 43 -5.97 -8.58 -12.76
N GLU A 44 -7.07 -9.31 -12.97
CA GLU A 44 -7.23 -10.70 -12.53
C GLU A 44 -6.22 -11.61 -13.22
N ASN A 45 -6.10 -11.51 -14.54
CA ASN A 45 -5.17 -12.31 -15.33
C ASN A 45 -3.72 -12.04 -14.92
N TYR A 46 -3.37 -10.78 -14.68
CA TYR A 46 -2.04 -10.40 -14.18
C TYR A 46 -1.73 -11.13 -12.86
N PHE A 47 -2.60 -10.97 -11.86
CA PHE A 47 -2.37 -11.57 -10.54
C PHE A 47 -2.47 -13.10 -10.54
N ALA A 48 -3.30 -13.71 -11.38
CA ALA A 48 -3.35 -15.17 -11.51
C ALA A 48 -2.02 -15.77 -11.98
N SER A 49 -1.23 -15.00 -12.73
CA SER A 49 0.12 -15.38 -13.19
C SER A 49 1.25 -14.76 -12.35
N TYR A 50 0.92 -14.00 -11.31
CA TYR A 50 1.90 -13.26 -10.52
C TYR A 50 2.62 -14.21 -9.54
N THR A 51 3.73 -14.79 -9.97
CA THR A 51 4.78 -15.24 -9.05
C THR A 51 5.42 -13.98 -8.46
N PRO A 52 5.44 -13.79 -7.13
CA PRO A 52 5.51 -14.80 -6.06
C PRO A 52 4.21 -15.31 -5.42
N ASP A 53 3.07 -14.66 -5.65
CA ASP A 53 1.81 -15.01 -4.97
C ASP A 53 0.60 -14.83 -5.90
N PRO A 54 0.13 -15.91 -6.54
CA PRO A 54 -1.02 -15.83 -7.44
C PRO A 54 -2.34 -15.57 -6.69
N THR A 55 -2.36 -15.70 -5.36
CA THR A 55 -3.56 -15.47 -4.52
C THR A 55 -3.61 -14.07 -3.91
N LEU A 56 -2.64 -13.21 -4.23
CA LEU A 56 -2.50 -11.88 -3.61
C LEU A 56 -3.77 -11.05 -3.77
N LEU A 57 -4.35 -11.04 -4.97
CA LEU A 57 -5.56 -10.26 -5.27
C LEU A 57 -6.78 -10.73 -4.46
N ASP A 58 -6.89 -12.04 -4.20
CA ASP A 58 -7.99 -12.62 -3.41
C ASP A 58 -7.89 -12.27 -1.93
N ARG A 59 -6.66 -12.14 -1.42
CA ARG A 59 -6.36 -11.68 -0.06
C ARG A 59 -6.54 -10.16 0.04
N GLN A 60 -6.04 -9.41 -0.95
CA GLN A 60 -6.02 -7.95 -1.00
C GLN A 60 -7.11 -7.37 -1.92
N VAL A 61 -8.36 -7.77 -1.68
CA VAL A 61 -9.51 -7.40 -2.53
C VAL A 61 -9.75 -5.89 -2.69
N GLY A 62 -9.17 -5.07 -1.82
CA GLY A 62 -9.19 -3.61 -1.95
C GLY A 62 -8.54 -3.09 -3.24
N LEU A 63 -7.66 -3.88 -3.88
CA LEU A 63 -7.03 -3.49 -5.14
C LEU A 63 -8.05 -3.32 -6.29
N PHE A 64 -9.19 -4.02 -6.27
CA PHE A 64 -10.26 -3.81 -7.26
C PHE A 64 -10.86 -2.38 -7.21
N GLU A 65 -10.69 -1.65 -6.11
CA GLU A 65 -11.12 -0.24 -6.07
C GLU A 65 -10.31 0.65 -7.02
N LEU A 66 -9.07 0.28 -7.36
CA LEU A 66 -8.29 1.01 -8.36
C LEU A 66 -9.00 0.98 -9.71
N MET A 67 -9.73 -0.08 -10.07
CA MET A 67 -10.48 -0.07 -11.32
C MET A 67 -11.74 0.79 -11.22
N THR A 68 -12.27 1.05 -10.04
CA THR A 68 -13.60 1.66 -9.86
C THR A 68 -13.60 3.04 -9.19
N ARG A 69 -12.44 3.55 -8.77
CA ARG A 69 -12.30 4.84 -8.06
C ARG A 69 -11.05 5.60 -8.51
N TYR A 70 -11.14 6.92 -8.45
CA TYR A 70 -10.01 7.82 -8.66
C TYR A 70 -9.04 7.76 -7.48
N PHE A 71 -7.86 7.17 -7.70
CA PHE A 71 -6.74 7.04 -6.75
C PHE A 71 -5.41 7.41 -7.44
N LEU A 72 -4.33 7.47 -6.65
CA LEU A 72 -2.93 7.75 -7.03
C LEU A 72 -2.66 9.18 -7.48
N PHE A 73 -3.46 9.72 -8.39
CA PHE A 73 -3.33 11.08 -8.88
C PHE A 73 -4.67 11.59 -9.43
N LYS A 74 -4.76 12.91 -9.54
CA LYS A 74 -5.99 13.61 -9.96
C LYS A 74 -6.42 13.13 -11.34
N SER A 75 -7.70 12.77 -11.46
CA SER A 75 -8.33 12.37 -12.73
C SER A 75 -7.73 11.14 -13.41
N SER A 76 -7.00 10.28 -12.69
CA SER A 76 -6.49 9.03 -13.26
C SER A 76 -7.60 8.21 -13.94
N THR A 77 -7.27 7.52 -15.00
CA THR A 77 -8.15 6.58 -15.71
C THR A 77 -7.98 5.16 -15.14
N PRO A 78 -8.93 4.24 -15.35
CA PRO A 78 -8.75 2.84 -14.98
C PRO A 78 -7.52 2.20 -15.62
N GLN A 79 -7.23 2.54 -16.88
CA GLN A 79 -6.07 2.03 -17.62
C GLN A 79 -4.76 2.48 -16.98
N GLU A 80 -4.59 3.76 -16.67
CA GLU A 80 -3.35 4.26 -16.04
C GLU A 80 -3.15 3.67 -14.64
N ARG A 81 -4.23 3.43 -13.89
CA ARG A 81 -4.13 2.77 -12.58
C ARG A 81 -3.79 1.30 -12.70
N LEU A 82 -4.30 0.61 -13.73
CA LEU A 82 -3.91 -0.77 -14.00
C LEU A 82 -2.43 -0.86 -14.36
N GLU A 83 -1.96 0.03 -15.23
CA GLU A 83 -0.55 0.15 -15.58
C GLU A 83 0.31 0.47 -14.35
N ALA A 84 -0.14 1.37 -13.46
CA ALA A 84 0.57 1.66 -12.22
C ALA A 84 0.69 0.44 -11.30
N ILE A 85 -0.34 -0.41 -11.22
CA ILE A 85 -0.30 -1.66 -10.45
C ILE A 85 0.71 -2.62 -11.09
N ILE A 86 0.57 -2.90 -12.38
CA ILE A 86 1.43 -3.84 -13.10
C ILE A 86 2.90 -3.41 -12.99
N ASN A 87 3.20 -2.15 -13.33
CA ASN A 87 4.55 -1.61 -13.20
C ASN A 87 5.10 -1.72 -11.77
N HIS A 88 4.26 -1.54 -10.75
CA HIS A 88 4.71 -1.65 -9.38
C HIS A 88 5.08 -3.10 -9.01
N PHE A 89 4.19 -4.04 -9.30
CA PHE A 89 4.36 -5.44 -8.92
C PHE A 89 5.44 -6.14 -9.77
N ASP A 90 5.61 -5.75 -11.03
CA ASP A 90 6.74 -6.18 -11.87
C ASP A 90 8.06 -5.66 -11.30
N TYR A 91 8.12 -4.36 -10.95
CA TYR A 91 9.31 -3.77 -10.32
C TYR A 91 9.67 -4.53 -9.04
N LEU A 92 8.69 -4.85 -8.19
CA LEU A 92 8.96 -5.59 -6.95
C LEU A 92 9.68 -6.92 -7.20
N LYS A 93 9.30 -7.66 -8.24
CA LYS A 93 9.94 -8.94 -8.60
C LYS A 93 11.40 -8.77 -8.99
N ASP A 94 11.74 -7.63 -9.59
CA ASP A 94 13.11 -7.35 -10.04
C ASP A 94 14.05 -6.98 -8.89
N VAL A 95 13.52 -6.56 -7.74
CA VAL A 95 14.33 -6.02 -6.64
C VAL A 95 14.15 -6.70 -5.27
N PHE A 96 13.04 -7.40 -5.03
CA PHE A 96 12.78 -8.14 -3.80
C PHE A 96 12.66 -9.64 -4.06
N THR A 97 12.96 -10.44 -3.04
CA THR A 97 12.68 -11.88 -3.07
C THR A 97 11.18 -12.15 -2.96
N ASP A 98 10.78 -13.32 -3.45
CA ASP A 98 9.42 -13.82 -3.34
C ASP A 98 8.89 -13.77 -1.90
N GLU A 99 9.73 -14.16 -0.94
CA GLU A 99 9.40 -14.17 0.49
C GLU A 99 9.14 -12.76 1.03
N ALA A 100 10.01 -11.80 0.71
CA ALA A 100 9.86 -10.42 1.14
C ALA A 100 8.57 -9.80 0.57
N ILE A 101 8.25 -10.08 -0.70
CA ILE A 101 6.99 -9.63 -1.30
C ILE A 101 5.79 -10.27 -0.58
N ARG A 102 5.80 -11.58 -0.33
CA ARG A 102 4.72 -12.24 0.42
C ARG A 102 4.55 -11.65 1.82
N GLU A 103 5.64 -11.28 2.48
CA GLU A 103 5.62 -10.65 3.79
C GLU A 103 5.04 -9.23 3.74
N MET A 104 5.47 -8.40 2.78
CA MET A 104 4.93 -7.05 2.55
C MET A 104 3.42 -7.05 2.29
N TYR A 105 2.90 -8.03 1.55
CA TYR A 105 1.48 -8.13 1.18
C TYR A 105 0.68 -9.13 2.02
N SER A 106 1.25 -9.63 3.12
CA SER A 106 0.56 -10.50 4.06
C SER A 106 -0.66 -9.81 4.70
N VAL A 107 -1.63 -10.60 5.15
CA VAL A 107 -2.84 -10.12 5.83
C VAL A 107 -2.83 -10.68 7.25
N ASP A 108 -3.12 -9.84 8.23
CA ASP A 108 -3.44 -10.27 9.60
C ASP A 108 -4.97 -10.32 9.75
N PRO A 109 -5.57 -11.53 9.84
CA PRO A 109 -7.02 -11.69 10.01
C PRO A 109 -7.57 -11.07 11.29
N ASP A 110 -6.74 -10.94 12.33
CA ASP A 110 -7.13 -10.42 13.64
C ASP A 110 -6.88 -8.92 13.77
N ASN A 111 -6.25 -8.29 12.77
CA ASN A 111 -5.96 -6.87 12.69
C ASN A 111 -6.47 -6.23 11.38
N ILE A 112 -7.76 -6.43 11.08
CA ILE A 112 -8.43 -5.98 9.85
C ILE A 112 -8.36 -4.46 9.64
N TYR A 113 -8.19 -3.68 10.71
CA TYR A 113 -8.15 -2.22 10.66
C TYR A 113 -6.73 -1.65 10.58
N ASP A 114 -5.69 -2.49 10.48
CA ASP A 114 -4.28 -2.08 10.58
C ASP A 114 -4.01 -1.21 11.81
N ASP A 115 -4.50 -1.65 12.97
CA ASP A 115 -4.13 -1.06 14.26
C ASP A 115 -2.63 -1.23 14.46
N VAL A 116 -1.89 -0.12 14.43
CA VAL A 116 -0.44 -0.08 14.56
C VAL A 116 0.03 -0.72 15.87
N SER A 117 -0.78 -0.62 16.94
CA SER A 117 -0.46 -1.23 18.24
C SER A 117 -0.36 -2.75 18.22
N ARG A 118 -0.90 -3.36 17.18
CA ARG A 118 -0.93 -4.80 16.95
C ARG A 118 -0.19 -5.19 15.67
N MET A 119 0.64 -4.31 15.12
CA MET A 119 1.36 -4.58 13.88
C MET A 119 2.42 -5.67 14.08
N ASN A 120 2.18 -6.83 13.51
CA ASN A 120 3.01 -8.04 13.54
C ASN A 120 3.38 -8.56 12.14
N ARG A 121 3.03 -7.80 11.10
CA ARG A 121 3.20 -8.17 9.68
C ARG A 121 4.02 -7.13 8.92
N GLY A 122 4.46 -7.50 7.72
CA GLY A 122 5.27 -6.66 6.85
C GLY A 122 6.76 -6.85 7.07
N PHE A 123 7.53 -6.57 6.01
CA PHE A 123 8.96 -6.79 5.94
C PHE A 123 9.73 -5.74 6.73
N ILE A 124 10.53 -6.16 7.71
CA ILE A 124 11.36 -5.25 8.52
C ILE A 124 12.56 -4.79 7.69
N VAL A 125 12.72 -3.47 7.53
CA VAL A 125 13.84 -2.87 6.78
C VAL A 125 14.88 -2.23 7.68
N TRP A 126 14.52 -1.91 8.93
CA TRP A 126 15.42 -1.37 9.94
C TRP A 126 14.81 -1.54 11.32
N GLU A 127 15.65 -1.82 12.31
CA GLU A 127 15.25 -1.88 13.72
C GLU A 127 16.39 -1.43 14.64
N SER A 128 16.03 -0.98 15.84
CA SER A 128 16.97 -0.62 16.89
C SER A 128 16.38 -0.92 18.25
N GLU A 129 17.02 -1.82 18.99
CA GLU A 129 16.64 -2.17 20.36
C GLU A 129 16.82 -0.98 21.31
N ASP A 130 17.94 -0.26 21.22
CA ASP A 130 18.24 0.92 22.06
C ASP A 130 17.18 2.02 21.92
N LEU A 131 16.73 2.26 20.68
CA LEU A 131 15.70 3.24 20.40
C LEU A 131 14.29 2.71 20.67
N ASP A 132 14.11 1.40 20.78
CA ASP A 132 12.82 0.69 20.74
C ASP A 132 12.03 1.08 19.49
N MET A 133 12.69 1.04 18.32
CA MET A 133 12.08 1.49 17.07
C MET A 133 12.22 0.46 15.96
N VAL A 134 11.19 0.38 15.12
CA VAL A 134 11.16 -0.51 13.96
C VAL A 134 10.60 0.23 12.75
N ALA A 135 11.21 0.02 11.59
CA ALA A 135 10.71 0.44 10.30
C ALA A 135 10.32 -0.79 9.46
N ARG A 136 9.10 -0.81 8.95
CA ARG A 136 8.55 -1.94 8.17
C ARG A 136 7.95 -1.48 6.85
N LEU A 137 8.13 -2.29 5.81
CA LEU A 137 7.40 -2.19 4.56
C LEU A 137 6.19 -3.13 4.60
N TYR A 138 5.01 -2.58 4.36
CA TYR A 138 3.80 -3.37 4.27
C TYR A 138 2.77 -2.73 3.36
N TYR A 139 1.86 -3.51 2.80
CA TYR A 139 0.68 -3.00 2.16
C TYR A 139 -0.41 -2.74 3.21
N GLY A 140 -0.67 -1.47 3.49
CA GLY A 140 -1.82 -1.06 4.29
C GLY A 140 -3.03 -0.84 3.39
N PRO A 141 -4.08 -1.69 3.41
CA PRO A 141 -5.22 -1.53 2.52
C PRO A 141 -5.80 -0.12 2.62
N GLY A 142 -5.92 0.46 3.82
CA GLY A 142 -6.43 1.82 4.04
C GLY A 142 -5.68 2.93 3.29
N GLN A 143 -4.43 2.69 2.91
CA GLN A 143 -3.51 3.65 2.28
C GLN A 143 -3.42 3.52 0.76
N ARG A 144 -4.12 2.55 0.15
CA ARG A 144 -4.13 2.24 -1.30
C ARG A 144 -4.42 3.42 -2.25
N LYS A 145 -4.92 4.53 -1.72
CA LYS A 145 -5.15 5.76 -2.49
C LYS A 145 -3.87 6.50 -2.82
N GLU A 146 -2.87 6.39 -1.94
CA GLU A 146 -1.63 7.17 -1.94
C GLU A 146 -0.40 6.30 -2.29
N GLY A 147 -0.59 5.00 -2.54
CA GLY A 147 0.51 4.09 -2.84
C GLY A 147 0.13 2.62 -2.71
N PHE A 148 1.10 1.75 -2.99
CA PHE A 148 0.98 0.30 -2.91
C PHE A 148 1.92 -0.34 -1.90
N LEU A 149 2.78 0.46 -1.27
CA LEU A 149 3.54 0.13 -0.08
C LEU A 149 3.50 1.28 0.89
N THR A 150 3.58 0.94 2.17
CA THR A 150 3.71 1.86 3.28
C THR A 150 4.99 1.54 4.02
N LEU A 151 5.88 2.52 4.14
CA LEU A 151 6.95 2.51 5.14
C LEU A 151 6.35 3.01 6.46
N LEU A 152 6.24 2.13 7.44
CA LEU A 152 5.77 2.44 8.79
C LEU A 152 6.95 2.52 9.74
N LEU A 153 7.02 3.61 10.50
CA LEU A 153 7.97 3.78 11.59
C LEU A 153 7.23 3.73 12.93
N THR A 154 7.63 2.83 13.82
CA THR A 154 7.05 2.70 15.17
C THR A 154 8.09 2.96 16.26
N LEU A 155 7.59 3.37 17.43
CA LEU A 155 8.29 3.40 18.72
C LEU A 155 7.55 2.42 19.64
N GLY A 156 8.16 1.28 19.94
CA GLY A 156 7.49 0.12 20.52
C GLY A 156 6.29 -0.28 19.65
N LYS A 157 5.10 -0.25 20.25
CA LYS A 157 3.82 -0.52 19.57
C LYS A 157 3.15 0.73 18.99
N GLN A 158 3.74 1.92 19.12
CA GLN A 158 3.07 3.15 18.75
C GLN A 158 3.56 3.66 17.39
N GLY A 159 2.63 4.10 16.54
CA GLY A 159 2.96 4.71 15.25
C GLY A 159 3.60 6.08 15.43
N VAL A 160 4.72 6.31 14.73
CA VAL A 160 5.44 7.59 14.75
C VAL A 160 5.15 8.33 13.45
N TYR A 161 5.56 7.76 12.32
CA TYR A 161 5.31 8.28 10.97
C TYR A 161 5.01 7.13 10.01
N HIS A 162 4.34 7.44 8.91
CA HIS A 162 4.27 6.56 7.76
C HIS A 162 4.48 7.33 6.46
N ALA A 163 5.00 6.64 5.45
CA ALA A 163 5.10 7.14 4.08
C ALA A 163 4.47 6.12 3.13
N ASN A 164 3.48 6.55 2.34
CA ASN A 164 2.89 5.70 1.31
C ASN A 164 3.51 6.03 -0.04
N PHE A 165 3.90 4.99 -0.76
CA PHE A 165 4.55 5.12 -2.05
C PHE A 165 4.22 3.95 -2.97
N ARG A 166 4.58 4.10 -4.25
CA ARG A 166 4.63 3.00 -5.22
C ARG A 166 5.93 3.10 -6.02
N LEU A 167 6.44 1.95 -6.43
CA LEU A 167 7.49 1.85 -7.45
C LEU A 167 6.84 1.79 -8.84
N GLY A 168 7.58 2.18 -9.87
CA GLY A 168 7.12 2.11 -11.25
C GLY A 168 8.03 2.90 -12.17
N LYS A 169 7.46 3.44 -13.24
CA LYS A 169 8.18 4.27 -14.21
C LYS A 169 7.97 5.76 -13.94
N GLY A 170 8.98 6.56 -14.20
CA GLY A 170 8.92 8.01 -14.22
C GLY A 170 8.41 8.55 -15.55
N PHE A 171 8.43 9.87 -15.72
CA PHE A 171 7.90 10.52 -16.92
C PHE A 171 8.69 10.15 -18.19
N ASN A 172 9.97 9.77 -18.06
CA ASN A 172 10.83 9.37 -19.18
C ASN A 172 11.02 7.85 -19.26
N GLY A 173 10.23 7.09 -18.48
CA GLY A 173 10.32 5.62 -18.43
C GLY A 173 11.37 5.08 -17.46
N GLU A 174 12.10 5.95 -16.75
CA GLU A 174 13.14 5.56 -15.80
C GLU A 174 12.54 4.89 -14.55
N PRO A 175 13.29 4.01 -13.85
CA PRO A 175 12.87 3.46 -12.57
C PRO A 175 12.59 4.59 -11.55
N ALA A 176 11.36 4.63 -11.04
CA ALA A 176 10.90 5.74 -10.21
C ALA A 176 10.14 5.29 -8.96
N MET A 177 10.24 6.09 -7.91
CA MET A 177 9.40 6.01 -6.71
C MET A 177 8.44 7.20 -6.68
N TRP A 178 7.15 6.92 -6.52
CA TRP A 178 6.10 7.93 -6.38
C TRP A 178 5.59 7.92 -4.94
N ILE A 179 5.83 9.01 -4.22
CA ILE A 179 5.40 9.20 -2.83
C ILE A 179 4.02 9.86 -2.85
N GLY A 180 2.97 9.19 -2.38
CA GLY A 180 1.65 9.83 -2.29
C GLY A 180 1.44 10.60 -0.99
N THR A 181 2.03 10.16 0.12
CA THR A 181 1.90 10.90 1.38
C THR A 181 2.98 10.55 2.39
N ILE A 182 3.26 11.49 3.29
CA ILE A 182 4.11 11.31 4.48
C ILE A 182 3.41 12.00 5.64
N GLN A 183 3.01 11.22 6.64
CA GLN A 183 2.19 11.72 7.74
C GLN A 183 2.62 11.13 9.09
N GLY A 184 2.51 11.96 10.13
CA GLY A 184 2.60 11.51 11.52
C GLY A 184 1.26 10.96 12.00
N TYR A 185 1.28 10.09 13.01
CA TYR A 185 0.05 9.62 13.66
C TYR A 185 -0.51 10.66 14.64
N LYS A 186 -1.81 10.54 15.01
CA LYS A 186 -2.50 11.52 15.89
C LYS A 186 -1.81 11.70 17.25
N ASP A 187 -1.43 10.60 17.90
CA ASP A 187 -0.62 10.62 19.15
C ASP A 187 0.89 10.73 18.85
N GLY A 188 1.24 10.93 17.58
CA GLY A 188 2.60 10.97 17.08
C GLY A 188 3.39 12.18 17.53
N LEU A 189 2.78 13.24 18.10
CA LEU A 189 3.52 14.41 18.56
C LEU A 189 4.40 14.09 19.78
N ASP A 190 3.85 13.45 20.80
CA ASP A 190 4.61 13.11 22.01
C ASP A 190 5.58 11.94 21.76
N ASN A 191 5.21 11.01 20.89
CA ASN A 191 6.13 10.00 20.38
C ASN A 191 7.25 10.63 19.55
N ALA A 192 6.94 11.60 18.69
CA ALA A 192 7.96 12.28 17.91
C ALA A 192 8.93 13.07 18.80
N LYS A 193 8.46 13.70 19.89
CA LYS A 193 9.34 14.34 20.88
C LYS A 193 10.25 13.31 21.55
N THR A 194 9.68 12.18 21.99
CA THR A 194 10.42 11.08 22.61
C THR A 194 11.50 10.55 21.67
N VAL A 195 11.13 10.22 20.43
CA VAL A 195 12.07 9.79 19.38
C VAL A 195 13.12 10.85 19.11
N THR A 196 12.74 12.13 18.99
CA THR A 196 13.70 13.23 18.76
C THR A 196 14.73 13.30 19.87
N LYS A 197 14.32 13.14 21.13
CA LYS A 197 15.23 13.11 22.27
C LYS A 197 16.16 11.89 22.23
N LYS A 198 15.61 10.70 21.93
CA LYS A 198 16.40 9.46 21.78
C LYS A 198 17.40 9.54 20.61
N MET A 199 17.05 10.24 19.52
CA MET A 199 17.90 10.44 18.35
C MET A 199 18.72 11.74 18.39
N PHE A 200 19.09 12.22 19.59
CA PHE A 200 19.97 13.39 19.78
C PHE A 200 19.54 14.66 19.01
N GLY A 201 18.23 14.92 18.93
CA GLY A 201 17.66 16.08 18.25
C GLY A 201 17.27 15.83 16.78
N TYR A 202 17.56 14.65 16.22
CA TYR A 202 17.16 14.33 14.86
C TYR A 202 15.65 14.10 14.75
N ARG A 203 15.00 14.78 13.80
CA ARG A 203 13.52 14.76 13.69
C ARG A 203 13.04 13.46 13.02
N PRO A 204 12.00 12.78 13.55
CA PRO A 204 11.46 11.54 12.96
C PRO A 204 11.00 11.69 11.51
N LYS A 205 10.45 12.86 11.14
CA LYS A 205 10.09 13.16 9.75
C LYS A 205 11.29 13.11 8.80
N ASN A 206 12.45 13.58 9.25
CA ASN A 206 13.68 13.52 8.46
C ASN A 206 14.19 12.07 8.39
N PHE A 207 14.07 11.33 9.49
CA PHE A 207 14.48 9.93 9.55
C PHE A 207 13.68 9.02 8.62
N ILE A 208 12.35 9.13 8.58
CA ILE A 208 11.55 8.33 7.64
C ILE A 208 11.87 8.70 6.18
N MET A 209 12.17 9.97 5.89
CA MET A 209 12.63 10.39 4.56
C MET A 209 14.00 9.85 4.21
N PHE A 210 14.92 9.80 5.18
CA PHE A 210 16.22 9.18 5.01
C PHE A 210 16.07 7.69 4.68
N LEU A 211 15.29 6.95 5.47
CA LEU A 211 14.99 5.54 5.22
C LEU A 211 14.37 5.33 3.84
N LEU A 212 13.37 6.14 3.47
CA LEU A 212 12.69 6.03 2.17
C LEU A 212 13.65 6.26 1.00
N ARG A 213 14.54 7.26 1.10
CA ARG A 213 15.60 7.49 0.11
C ARG A 213 16.61 6.34 0.06
N HIS A 214 16.96 5.77 1.21
CA HIS A 214 17.87 4.62 1.26
C HIS A 214 17.24 3.38 0.59
N ILE A 215 15.97 3.12 0.86
CA ILE A 215 15.18 2.09 0.17
C ILE A 215 15.14 2.35 -1.33
N ALA A 216 14.92 3.60 -1.76
CA ALA A 216 14.93 3.97 -3.17
C ALA A 216 16.27 3.62 -3.85
N VAL A 217 17.40 3.94 -3.22
CA VAL A 217 18.74 3.58 -3.71
C VAL A 217 18.90 2.06 -3.82
N LEU A 218 18.52 1.30 -2.79
CA LEU A 218 18.59 -0.17 -2.80
C LEU A 218 17.67 -0.78 -3.87
N CYS A 219 16.54 -0.14 -4.14
CA CYS A 219 15.60 -0.52 -5.20
C CYS A 219 16.03 0.00 -6.59
N LYS A 220 17.23 0.59 -6.74
CA LYS A 220 17.74 1.13 -8.01
C LYS A 220 16.82 2.19 -8.64
N VAL A 221 16.13 2.97 -7.80
CA VAL A 221 15.30 4.09 -8.24
C VAL A 221 16.19 5.24 -8.69
N GLU A 222 15.92 5.79 -9.87
CA GLU A 222 16.63 6.94 -10.43
C GLU A 222 15.94 8.26 -10.07
N SER A 223 14.61 8.28 -10.03
CA SER A 223 13.80 9.48 -9.79
C SER A 223 12.77 9.29 -8.68
N ILE A 224 12.59 10.31 -7.84
CA ILE A 224 11.55 10.34 -6.79
C ILE A 224 10.57 11.48 -7.09
N TYR A 225 9.28 11.15 -7.16
CA TYR A 225 8.17 12.07 -7.38
C TYR A 225 7.27 12.14 -6.13
N ALA A 226 6.61 13.28 -5.92
CA ALA A 226 5.66 13.51 -4.81
C ALA A 226 4.52 14.43 -5.24
#